data_AF-A0A4Q7YK67-F1
#
_entry.id   AF-A0A4Q7YK67-F1
#
_cell.length_a   1.000
_cell.length_b   1.000
_cell.length_c   1.000
_cell.angle_alpha   90.00
_cell.angle_beta   90.00
_cell.angle_gamma   90.00
#
_symmetry.space_group_name_H-M   'P 1'
#
loop_
_entity.id
_entity.type
_entity.pdbx_description
1 polymer ?
#
loop_
_entity_poly.entity_id
_entity_poly.type
_entity_poly.pdbx_seq_one_letter_code
_entity_poly.pdbx_strand_id
1 'polypeptide(L)'
;MRTVRTVQVLSDIERERALLKSLLNTFGKRPHVTWQYSEEGFADVVVLSVDNPSLEVIEQAQKQGHLVVFYVNDSDSSKLGDQPFKLSKQARARHFLELIEQMEGWFGDDVVDMLRLPTTGAANDTRAVLAG
;
A
#
# COMPACT_ATOMS: atom_id res chain seq x y z
N MET A 1 -3.82 3.62 23.44
CA MET A 1 -2.46 3.48 22.87
C MET A 1 -2.47 4.07 21.48
N ARG A 2 -1.41 4.78 21.07
CA ARG A 2 -1.29 5.34 19.72
C ARG A 2 -0.47 4.35 18.87
N THR A 3 -1.01 3.92 17.75
CA THR A 3 -0.33 2.97 16.86
C THR A 3 0.73 3.70 16.07
N VAL A 4 1.94 3.16 15.97
CA VAL A 4 2.98 3.68 15.08
C VAL A 4 2.91 2.89 13.79
N ARG A 5 2.93 3.58 12.64
CA ARG A 5 3.02 2.97 11.31
C ARG A 5 4.17 3.57 10.54
N THR A 6 4.79 2.74 9.72
CA THR A 6 6.02 3.05 9.01
C THR A 6 5.77 3.15 7.52
N VAL A 7 6.34 4.16 6.88
CA VAL A 7 6.30 4.37 5.43
C VAL A 7 7.71 4.38 4.90
N GLN A 8 7.99 3.53 3.93
CA GLN A 8 9.24 3.53 3.17
C GLN A 8 8.97 4.03 1.75
N VAL A 9 9.89 4.83 1.20
CA VAL A 9 9.77 5.35 -0.17
C VAL A 9 10.87 4.75 -1.02
N LEU A 10 10.49 3.92 -1.98
CA LEU A 10 11.37 3.36 -3.00
C LEU A 10 11.32 4.30 -4.22
N SER A 11 12.26 5.25 -4.24
CA SER A 11 12.48 6.17 -5.37
C SER A 11 13.97 6.44 -5.52
N ASP A 12 14.43 6.45 -6.77
CA ASP A 12 15.79 6.88 -7.14
C ASP A 12 15.92 8.42 -7.12
N ILE A 13 14.80 9.14 -7.08
CA ILE A 13 14.76 10.59 -7.09
C ILE A 13 14.73 11.10 -5.64
N GLU A 14 15.87 11.59 -5.16
CA GLU A 14 16.01 12.10 -3.79
C GLU A 14 14.98 13.18 -3.44
N ARG A 15 14.66 14.06 -4.40
CA ARG A 15 13.64 15.10 -4.23
C ARG A 15 12.26 14.52 -3.91
N GLU A 16 11.87 13.40 -4.51
CA GLU A 16 10.58 12.77 -4.24
C GLU A 16 10.55 12.16 -2.83
N ARG A 17 11.63 11.49 -2.43
CA ARG A 17 11.78 10.98 -1.06
C ARG A 17 11.70 12.11 -0.03
N ALA A 18 12.41 13.21 -0.26
CA ALA A 18 12.40 14.37 0.62
C ALA A 18 11.00 15.01 0.71
N LEU A 19 10.28 15.12 -0.41
CA LEU A 19 8.92 15.64 -0.44
C LEU A 19 7.96 14.76 0.37
N LEU A 20 7.95 13.45 0.12
CA LEU A 20 7.08 12.51 0.82
C LEU A 20 7.43 12.42 2.31
N LYS A 21 8.72 12.44 2.67
CA LYS A 21 9.18 12.54 4.06
C LYS A 21 8.69 13.83 4.73
N SER A 22 8.74 14.97 4.03
CA SER A 22 8.23 16.25 4.52
C SER A 22 6.71 16.23 4.74
N LEU A 23 5.95 15.70 3.78
CA LEU A 23 4.51 15.53 3.90
C LEU A 23 4.15 14.62 5.08
N LEU A 24 4.86 13.49 5.23
CA LEU A 24 4.65 12.56 6.34
C LEU A 24 4.98 13.20 7.69
N ASN A 25 6.06 13.97 7.79
CA ASN A 25 6.40 14.68 9.03
C ASN A 25 5.35 15.74 9.39
N THR A 26 4.75 16.39 8.38
CA THR A 26 3.75 17.44 8.56
C THR A 26 2.40 16.86 8.96
N PHE A 27 1.96 15.78 8.30
CA PHE A 27 0.60 15.25 8.40
C PHE A 27 0.49 13.89 9.10
N GLY A 28 1.61 13.23 9.37
CA GLY A 28 1.65 11.87 9.91
C GLY A 28 1.27 11.75 11.38
N LYS A 29 1.23 12.86 12.14
CA LYS A 29 0.78 12.86 13.54
C LYS A 29 -0.75 12.96 13.62
N ARG A 30 -1.43 11.81 13.60
CA ARG A 30 -2.90 11.70 13.62
C ARG A 30 -3.39 11.27 15.01
N PRO A 31 -4.66 11.49 15.40
CA PRO A 31 -5.12 11.23 16.77
C PRO A 31 -4.85 9.81 17.28
N HIS A 32 -5.00 8.79 16.41
CA HIS A 32 -4.86 7.38 16.77
C HIS A 32 -3.62 6.69 16.18
N VAL A 33 -3.07 7.24 15.09
CA VAL A 33 -1.91 6.69 14.37
C VAL A 33 -0.82 7.74 14.27
N THR A 34 0.43 7.34 14.43
CA THR A 34 1.60 8.16 14.11
C THR A 34 2.36 7.51 12.98
N TRP A 35 2.33 8.15 11.83
CA TRP A 35 3.08 7.72 10.67
C TRP A 35 4.52 8.21 10.77
N GLN A 36 5.47 7.33 10.51
CA GLN A 36 6.91 7.57 10.57
C GLN A 36 7.58 7.12 9.28
N TYR A 37 8.60 7.84 8.86
CA TYR A 37 9.39 7.48 7.69
C TYR A 37 10.47 6.47 8.11
N SER A 38 10.58 5.37 7.38
CA SER A 38 11.70 4.42 7.51
C SER A 38 12.57 4.45 6.26
N GLU A 39 13.89 4.48 6.46
CA GLU A 39 14.86 4.41 5.35
C GLU A 39 15.19 2.96 4.96
N GLU A 40 15.10 2.04 5.92
CA GLU A 40 15.48 0.65 5.73
C GLU A 40 14.50 -0.31 6.43
N GLY A 41 14.56 -1.58 6.05
CA GLY A 41 13.79 -2.66 6.65
C GLY A 41 12.41 -2.86 6.05
N PHE A 42 11.58 -3.62 6.78
CA PHE A 42 10.19 -3.89 6.42
C PHE A 42 9.29 -2.77 6.95
N ALA A 43 8.39 -2.26 6.10
CA ALA A 43 7.50 -1.15 6.44
C ALA A 43 6.02 -1.55 6.38
N ASP A 44 5.15 -0.82 7.07
CA ASP A 44 3.70 -1.02 6.94
C ASP A 44 3.23 -0.63 5.54
N VAL A 45 3.79 0.46 5.00
CA VAL A 45 3.48 0.98 3.67
C VAL A 45 4.77 1.23 2.89
N VAL A 46 4.80 0.75 1.66
CA VAL A 46 5.86 1.01 0.70
C VAL A 46 5.32 1.90 -0.41
N VAL A 47 5.87 3.10 -0.57
CA VAL A 47 5.58 3.98 -1.69
C VAL A 47 6.58 3.69 -2.79
N LEU A 48 6.10 3.12 -3.89
CA LEU A 48 6.90 2.79 -5.06
C LEU A 48 6.79 3.93 -6.09
N SER A 49 7.87 4.69 -6.27
CA SER A 49 7.98 5.70 -7.33
C SER A 49 8.60 5.09 -8.57
N VAL A 50 7.77 4.79 -9.56
CA VAL A 50 8.28 4.29 -10.84
C VAL A 50 7.30 4.62 -11.95
N ASP A 51 7.84 5.12 -13.05
CA ASP A 51 7.08 5.34 -14.26
C ASP A 51 7.04 4.00 -15.02
N ASN A 52 5.87 3.36 -15.08
CA ASN A 52 5.65 2.02 -15.64
C ASN A 52 6.41 0.87 -14.92
N PRO A 53 5.96 0.46 -13.71
CA PRO A 53 6.59 -0.62 -12.96
C PRO A 53 6.62 -1.95 -13.72
N SER A 54 7.75 -2.66 -13.67
CA SER A 54 7.78 -4.09 -14.02
C SER A 54 7.16 -4.92 -12.89
N LEU A 55 6.69 -6.12 -13.22
CA LEU A 55 6.13 -7.07 -12.23
C LEU A 55 7.15 -7.37 -11.12
N GLU A 56 8.42 -7.56 -11.47
CA GLU A 56 9.49 -7.86 -10.52
C GLU A 56 9.67 -6.76 -9.48
N VAL A 57 9.60 -5.49 -9.90
CA VAL A 57 9.73 -4.34 -8.98
C VAL A 57 8.53 -4.28 -8.03
N ILE A 58 7.33 -4.59 -8.53
CA ILE A 58 6.13 -4.65 -7.69
C ILE A 58 6.25 -5.77 -6.66
N GLU A 59 6.66 -6.97 -7.08
CA GLU A 59 6.86 -8.10 -6.17
C GLU A 59 7.93 -7.80 -5.12
N GLN A 60 9.00 -7.09 -5.48
CA GLN A 60 10.01 -6.65 -4.52
C GLN A 60 9.44 -5.65 -3.52
N ALA A 61 8.65 -4.67 -3.96
CA ALA A 61 7.99 -3.72 -3.07
C ALA A 61 7.00 -4.42 -2.12
N GLN A 62 6.24 -5.39 -2.61
CA GLN A 62 5.31 -6.20 -1.80
C GLN A 62 6.04 -7.08 -0.75
N LYS A 63 7.29 -7.47 -1.00
CA LYS A 63 8.12 -8.18 -0.01
C LYS A 63 8.67 -7.27 1.08
N GLN A 64 8.70 -5.96 0.84
CA GLN A 64 9.24 -4.95 1.76
C GLN A 64 8.18 -4.28 2.62
N GLY A 65 6.88 -4.54 2.38
CA GLY A 65 5.85 -4.06 3.29
C GLY A 65 4.46 -4.66 3.09
N HIS A 66 3.54 -4.31 4.00
CA HIS A 66 2.17 -4.84 3.98
C HIS A 66 1.32 -4.28 2.84
N LEU A 67 1.55 -3.02 2.47
CA LEU A 67 0.77 -2.30 1.48
C LEU A 67 1.69 -1.54 0.53
N VAL A 68 1.40 -1.59 -0.78
CA VAL A 68 2.16 -0.86 -1.80
C VAL A 68 1.31 0.28 -2.34
N VAL A 69 1.84 1.50 -2.29
CA VAL A 69 1.27 2.70 -2.90
C VAL A 69 2.07 3.04 -4.14
N PHE A 70 1.39 3.22 -5.26
CA PHE A 70 2.03 3.63 -6.51
C PHE A 70 2.14 5.14 -6.60
N TYR A 71 3.37 5.67 -6.67
CA TYR A 71 3.63 7.09 -6.87
C TYR A 71 4.04 7.36 -8.32
N VAL A 72 3.08 7.79 -9.14
CA VAL A 72 3.22 7.80 -10.61
C VAL A 72 2.71 9.08 -11.24
N ASN A 73 3.14 9.36 -12.47
CA ASN A 73 2.54 10.43 -13.26
C ASN A 73 1.10 10.09 -13.68
N ASP A 74 0.24 11.10 -13.83
CA ASP A 74 -1.16 10.93 -14.25
C ASP A 74 -1.27 10.21 -15.60
N SER A 75 -0.31 10.46 -16.50
CA SER A 75 -0.18 9.79 -17.81
C SER A 75 -0.05 8.26 -17.70
N ASP A 76 0.51 7.77 -16.59
CA ASP A 76 0.78 6.35 -16.36
C ASP A 76 -0.19 5.74 -15.34
N SER A 77 -1.02 6.56 -14.69
CA SER A 77 -2.05 6.13 -13.73
C SER A 77 -3.06 5.13 -14.32
N SER A 78 -3.39 5.29 -15.61
CA SER A 78 -4.31 4.45 -16.38
C SER A 78 -3.74 3.06 -16.66
N LYS A 79 -2.41 2.92 -16.70
CA LYS A 79 -1.73 1.63 -16.93
C LYS A 79 -1.73 0.73 -15.70
N LEU A 80 -1.95 1.31 -14.51
CA LEU A 80 -1.97 0.60 -13.24
C LEU A 80 -3.33 -0.05 -12.90
N GLY A 81 -4.29 -0.06 -13.82
CA GLY A 81 -5.58 -0.77 -13.65
C GLY A 81 -6.33 -0.39 -12.37
N ASP A 82 -6.91 -1.36 -11.67
CA ASP A 82 -7.72 -1.17 -10.46
C ASP A 82 -6.91 -1.21 -9.14
N GLN A 83 -5.61 -0.88 -9.17
CA GLN A 83 -4.81 -0.87 -7.95
C GLN A 83 -5.39 0.13 -6.92
N PRO A 84 -5.60 -0.28 -5.65
CA PRO A 84 -6.41 0.47 -4.69
C PRO A 84 -5.71 1.73 -4.16
N PHE A 85 -4.38 1.74 -4.08
CA PHE A 85 -3.62 2.85 -3.50
C PHE A 85 -2.67 3.47 -4.53
N LYS A 86 -3.04 4.66 -4.99
CA LYS A 86 -2.26 5.43 -5.97
C LYS A 86 -2.14 6.87 -5.53
N LEU A 87 -0.98 7.46 -5.79
CA LEU A 87 -0.71 8.87 -5.59
C LEU A 87 -0.07 9.45 -6.85
N SER A 88 -0.69 10.49 -7.40
CA SER A 88 -0.11 11.21 -8.53
C SER A 88 1.15 11.97 -8.12
N LYS A 89 2.18 12.02 -8.98
CA LYS A 89 3.33 12.93 -8.81
C LYS A 89 2.93 14.41 -8.85
N GLN A 90 1.78 14.72 -9.46
CA GLN A 90 1.20 16.07 -9.46
C GLN A 90 0.22 16.28 -8.29
N ALA A 91 0.08 15.29 -7.40
CA ALA A 91 -0.79 15.38 -6.25
C ALA A 91 -0.36 16.50 -5.32
N ARG A 92 -1.34 17.34 -4.97
CA ARG A 92 -1.22 18.28 -3.85
C ARG A 92 -1.30 17.56 -2.51
N ALA A 93 -0.85 18.24 -1.46
CA ALA A 93 -0.88 17.73 -0.08
C ALA A 93 -2.24 17.15 0.36
N ARG A 94 -3.36 17.69 -0.14
CA ARG A 94 -4.70 17.14 0.16
C ARG A 94 -4.88 15.69 -0.29
N HIS A 95 -4.36 15.29 -1.45
CA HIS A 95 -4.54 13.92 -1.93
C HIS A 95 -3.64 12.95 -1.15
N PHE A 96 -2.51 13.44 -0.64
CA PHE A 96 -1.69 12.69 0.31
C PHE A 96 -2.43 12.45 1.65
N LEU A 97 -3.22 13.43 2.12
CA LEU A 97 -4.08 13.26 3.28
C LEU A 97 -5.19 12.23 3.03
N GLU A 98 -5.86 12.33 1.89
CA GLU A 98 -6.88 11.35 1.47
C GLU A 98 -6.28 9.93 1.41
N LEU A 99 -5.05 9.79 0.88
CA LEU A 99 -4.35 8.50 0.86
C LEU A 99 -4.06 7.99 2.29
N ILE A 100 -3.56 8.84 3.19
CA ILE A 100 -3.33 8.45 4.59
C ILE A 100 -4.63 8.00 5.25
N GLU A 101 -5.73 8.69 5.00
CA GLU A 101 -7.05 8.34 5.53
C GLU A 101 -7.54 6.98 5.00
N GLN A 102 -7.38 6.73 3.70
CA GLN A 102 -7.71 5.44 3.09
C GLN A 102 -6.87 4.31 3.67
N MET A 103 -5.56 4.52 3.84
CA MET A 103 -4.68 3.55 4.47
C MET A 103 -5.06 3.34 5.94
N GLU A 104 -5.41 4.41 6.67
CA GLU A 104 -5.88 4.30 8.05
C GLU A 104 -7.10 3.39 8.18
N GLY A 105 -8.08 3.54 7.27
CA GLY A 105 -9.24 2.67 7.17
C GLY A 105 -8.88 1.23 6.80
N TRP A 106 -7.96 1.02 5.86
CA TRP A 106 -7.52 -0.33 5.44
C TRP A 106 -6.94 -1.15 6.61
N PHE A 107 -6.21 -0.50 7.51
CA PHE A 107 -5.70 -1.15 8.72
C PHE A 107 -6.66 -1.07 9.92
N GLY A 108 -7.75 -0.29 9.82
CA GLY A 108 -8.65 0.05 10.92
C GLY A 108 -9.93 -0.78 10.96
N ASP A 109 -10.47 -1.15 9.80
CA ASP A 109 -11.55 -2.12 9.66
C ASP A 109 -10.95 -3.52 9.43
N ASP A 110 -11.12 -4.42 10.38
CA ASP A 110 -11.14 -5.88 10.22
C ASP A 110 -10.28 -6.51 9.10
N VAL A 111 -8.96 -6.41 9.21
CA VAL A 111 -7.99 -7.16 8.37
C VAL A 111 -8.11 -8.69 8.54
N VAL A 112 -8.98 -9.16 9.45
CA VAL A 112 -9.32 -10.59 9.58
C VAL A 112 -10.25 -11.07 8.44
N ASP A 113 -11.04 -10.19 7.82
CA ASP A 113 -12.00 -10.61 6.79
C ASP A 113 -11.49 -10.47 5.33
N MET A 114 -10.56 -9.56 5.04
CA MET A 114 -10.08 -9.36 3.65
C MET A 114 -8.89 -10.25 3.24
N LEU A 115 -8.18 -10.89 4.18
CA LEU A 115 -7.13 -11.88 3.87
C LEU A 115 -7.68 -13.29 3.57
N ARG A 116 -9.01 -13.47 3.51
CA ARG A 116 -9.62 -14.59 2.81
C ARG A 116 -9.52 -14.38 1.30
N LEU A 117 -8.29 -14.43 0.78
CA LEU A 117 -8.10 -14.98 -0.55
C LEU A 117 -8.82 -16.34 -0.56
N PRO A 118 -9.60 -16.68 -1.61
CA PRO A 118 -10.04 -18.06 -1.75
C PRO A 118 -8.75 -18.88 -1.85
N THR A 119 -8.46 -19.65 -0.80
CA THR A 119 -7.54 -20.76 -0.94
C THR A 119 -8.20 -21.66 -1.99
N THR A 120 -7.75 -21.55 -3.23
CA THR A 120 -7.95 -22.57 -4.26
C THR A 120 -7.12 -23.78 -3.80
N GLY A 121 -7.55 -24.39 -2.71
CA GLY A 121 -7.09 -25.64 -2.19
C GLY A 121 -7.98 -26.70 -2.83
N ALA A 122 -7.51 -27.25 -3.93
CA ALA A 122 -7.98 -28.54 -4.38
C ALA A 122 -7.77 -29.56 -3.25
N ALA A 123 -8.85 -30.14 -2.75
CA ALA A 123 -8.82 -31.38 -1.98
C ALA A 123 -10.05 -32.20 -2.36
N ASN A 124 -9.81 -33.04 -3.35
CA ASN A 124 -10.57 -34.22 -3.71
C ASN A 124 -10.84 -35.08 -2.46
N ASP A 125 -12.10 -35.35 -2.12
CA ASP A 125 -12.45 -36.64 -1.50
C ASP A 125 -13.91 -37.04 -1.74
N THR A 126 -14.04 -37.94 -2.70
CA THR A 126 -14.84 -39.18 -2.74
C THR A 126 -15.97 -39.42 -1.74
N ARG A 127 -17.04 -39.99 -2.33
CA ARG A 127 -18.08 -40.91 -1.80
C ARG A 127 -19.41 -40.31 -1.33
N ALA A 128 -20.39 -40.53 -2.22
CA ALA A 128 -21.65 -41.24 -2.01
C ALA A 128 -22.61 -40.72 -0.93
N VAL A 129 -23.86 -40.48 -1.35
CA VAL A 129 -25.10 -41.13 -0.85
C VAL A 129 -26.33 -40.30 -1.26
N LEU A 130 -27.20 -40.95 -2.07
CA LEU A 130 -28.66 -40.87 -2.17
C LEU A 130 -29.42 -39.71 -2.87
N ALA A 131 -30.22 -40.18 -3.85
CA ALA A 131 -31.65 -39.91 -4.07
C ALA A 131 -32.06 -38.78 -5.03
N GLY A 132 -32.77 -39.20 -6.08
CA GLY A 132 -33.46 -38.40 -7.10
C GLY A 132 -33.71 -39.24 -8.33
#